data_AF-A0A7Y3TZN7-F1
#
_entry.id   AF-A0A7Y3TZN7-F1
#
_cell.length_a   1.000
_cell.length_b   1.000
_cell.length_c   1.000
_cell.angle_alpha   90.00
_cell.angle_beta   90.00
_cell.angle_gamma   90.00
#
_symmetry.space_group_name_H-M   'P 1'
#
loop_
_entity.id
_entity.type
_entity.pdbx_description
1 polymer ?
#
loop_
_entity_poly.entity_id
_entity_poly.type
_entity_poly.pdbx_seq_one_letter_code
_entity_poly.pdbx_strand_id
1 'polypeptide(L)'
;MKESDSRVKVISNKVNVGPYVSKNIALKEARGDYITGHDADDWAHPQRIEKHIELIKKNGYPRASLTHMLRMRPSGYFGSIGKVTGFSFDGAARKASISCMFERKFIKEVLGYWDSVRFGADSEMIARAEKLLGNEFKNFKQIGMICLDLETSLTNHPDHGIRSNNGGLSNSRKTYRDSWVCWHKNSLNIDNAYLDFPLKKRRYTAEAEMQVPNCDVLSNVS
;
A
#
# COMPACT_ATOMS: atom_id res chain seq x y z
N MET A 1 23.76 -14.82 7.56
CA MET A 1 24.08 -13.76 6.57
C MET A 1 23.00 -12.66 6.61
N LYS A 2 23.08 -11.71 7.56
CA LYS A 2 22.27 -10.46 7.55
C LYS A 2 22.68 -9.39 8.57
N GLU A 3 23.82 -9.52 9.24
CA GLU A 3 24.20 -8.59 10.33
C GLU A 3 25.12 -7.43 9.90
N SER A 4 25.49 -7.33 8.61
CA SER A 4 26.59 -6.42 8.19
C SER A 4 26.25 -5.40 7.08
N ASP A 5 25.03 -5.34 6.53
CA ASP A 5 24.67 -4.28 5.57
C ASP A 5 24.13 -3.05 6.31
N SER A 6 24.94 -1.97 6.36
CA SER A 6 24.61 -0.72 7.05
C SER A 6 23.38 0.01 6.49
N ARG A 7 22.90 -0.38 5.29
CA ARG A 7 21.68 0.17 4.67
C ARG A 7 20.42 -0.52 5.18
N VAL A 8 20.54 -1.65 5.87
CA VAL A 8 19.40 -2.47 6.34
C VAL A 8 19.24 -2.31 7.85
N LYS A 9 18.05 -1.90 8.28
CA LYS A 9 17.64 -1.90 9.69
C LYS A 9 16.50 -2.90 9.87
N VAL A 10 16.66 -3.84 10.81
CA VAL A 10 15.60 -4.78 11.20
C VAL A 10 14.89 -4.24 12.42
N ILE A 11 13.56 -4.22 12.38
CA ILE A 11 12.69 -3.81 13.49
C ILE A 11 11.71 -4.95 13.71
N SER A 12 11.64 -5.44 14.95
CA SER A 12 10.75 -6.53 15.33
C SER A 12 9.60 -5.99 16.15
N ASN A 13 8.38 -6.37 15.76
CA ASN A 13 7.18 -6.10 16.56
C ASN A 13 7.17 -7.02 17.80
N LYS A 14 6.73 -6.49 18.95
CA LYS A 14 6.48 -7.25 20.18
C LYS A 14 5.29 -8.22 20.03
N VAL A 15 4.28 -7.83 19.24
CA VAL A 15 3.10 -8.66 18.92
C VAL A 15 2.68 -8.50 17.46
N ASN A 16 1.91 -9.46 16.92
CA ASN A 16 1.47 -9.41 15.52
C ASN A 16 0.39 -8.33 15.29
N VAL A 17 0.82 -7.22 14.68
CA VAL A 17 -0.02 -6.06 14.37
C VAL A 17 -0.37 -5.93 12.88
N GLY A 18 -0.06 -6.95 12.08
CA GLY A 18 -0.31 -6.93 10.63
C GLY A 18 0.57 -5.93 9.85
N PRO A 19 0.35 -5.82 8.54
CA PRO A 19 1.28 -5.16 7.62
C PRO A 19 1.30 -3.63 7.78
N TYR A 20 0.16 -2.98 7.98
CA TYR A 20 0.12 -1.50 7.96
C TYR A 20 0.64 -0.86 9.24
N VAL A 21 0.39 -1.46 10.40
CA VAL A 21 1.03 -1.01 11.65
C VAL A 21 2.54 -1.23 11.56
N SER A 22 3.00 -2.36 11.01
CA SER A 22 4.42 -2.61 10.76
C SER A 22 5.03 -1.58 9.79
N LYS A 23 4.32 -1.23 8.70
CA LYS A 23 4.71 -0.17 7.75
C LYS A 23 4.78 1.19 8.43
N ASN A 24 3.87 1.51 9.33
CA ASN A 24 3.88 2.76 10.10
C ASN A 24 5.08 2.84 11.06
N ILE A 25 5.42 1.73 11.73
CA ILE A 25 6.61 1.65 12.59
C ILE A 25 7.88 1.85 11.75
N ALA A 26 7.99 1.16 10.61
CA ALA A 26 9.12 1.34 9.69
C ALA A 26 9.19 2.77 9.11
N LEU A 27 8.04 3.39 8.83
CA LEU A 27 7.95 4.76 8.32
C LEU A 27 8.53 5.79 9.30
N LYS A 28 8.36 5.60 10.62
CA LYS A 28 8.98 6.46 11.64
C LYS A 28 10.50 6.49 11.55
N GLU A 29 11.10 5.40 11.09
CA GLU A 29 12.56 5.23 10.98
C GLU A 29 13.10 5.57 9.58
N ALA A 30 12.23 5.81 8.60
CA ALA A 30 12.60 6.01 7.21
C ALA A 30 13.20 7.40 6.97
N ARG A 31 14.36 7.45 6.30
CA ARG A 31 15.17 8.68 6.14
C ARG A 31 15.35 9.17 4.70
N GLY A 32 15.03 8.34 3.70
CA GLY A 32 15.18 8.72 2.29
C GLY A 32 14.24 9.84 1.87
N ASP A 33 14.56 10.55 0.79
CA ASP A 33 13.70 11.63 0.26
C ASP A 33 12.39 11.09 -0.34
N TYR A 34 12.41 9.83 -0.78
CA TYR A 34 11.26 9.07 -1.23
C TYR A 34 11.09 7.80 -0.40
N ILE A 35 9.84 7.46 -0.09
CA ILE A 35 9.44 6.26 0.64
C ILE A 35 8.63 5.35 -0.27
N THR A 36 8.97 4.06 -0.32
CA THR A 36 8.21 3.02 -1.02
C THR A 36 8.28 1.71 -0.25
N GLY A 37 7.42 0.74 -0.59
CA GLY A 37 7.36 -0.55 0.09
C GLY A 37 7.82 -1.72 -0.76
N HIS A 38 8.05 -2.86 -0.13
CA HIS A 38 8.21 -4.15 -0.80
C HIS A 38 7.72 -5.23 0.16
N ASP A 39 6.81 -6.09 -0.29
CA ASP A 39 6.32 -7.19 0.52
C ASP A 39 7.30 -8.38 0.42
N ALA A 40 7.38 -9.20 1.48
CA ALA A 40 8.46 -10.18 1.66
C ALA A 40 8.37 -11.39 0.71
N ASP A 41 7.20 -11.59 0.10
CA ASP A 41 6.85 -12.66 -0.84
C ASP A 41 6.89 -12.22 -2.31
N ASP A 42 7.29 -10.97 -2.57
CA ASP A 42 7.43 -10.42 -3.91
C ASP A 42 8.89 -10.42 -4.40
N TRP A 43 9.07 -10.42 -5.71
CA TRP A 43 10.38 -10.22 -6.34
C TRP A 43 10.45 -8.85 -7.01
N ALA A 44 11.38 -8.00 -6.57
CA ALA A 44 11.67 -6.73 -7.22
C ALA A 44 12.62 -6.93 -8.41
N HIS A 45 12.30 -6.30 -9.54
CA HIS A 45 13.27 -6.15 -10.62
C HIS A 45 14.50 -5.37 -10.09
N PRO A 46 15.75 -5.77 -10.41
CA PRO A 46 16.95 -5.10 -9.88
C PRO A 46 16.98 -3.58 -10.11
N GLN A 47 16.47 -3.14 -11.26
CA GLN A 47 16.36 -1.72 -11.62
C GLN A 47 15.02 -1.06 -11.23
N ARG A 48 14.21 -1.68 -10.34
CA ARG A 48 12.89 -1.17 -9.97
C ARG A 48 12.96 0.28 -9.48
N ILE A 49 13.81 0.54 -8.49
CA ILE A 49 13.94 1.86 -7.84
C ILE A 49 14.58 2.86 -8.82
N GLU A 50 15.67 2.46 -9.49
CA GLU A 50 16.38 3.28 -10.49
C GLU A 50 15.41 3.84 -11.54
N LYS A 51 14.71 2.95 -12.26
CA LYS A 51 13.78 3.34 -13.33
C LYS A 51 12.57 4.12 -12.81
N HIS A 52 12.09 3.83 -11.60
CA HIS A 52 10.96 4.58 -11.02
C HIS A 52 11.39 6.02 -10.69
N ILE A 53 12.59 6.21 -10.12
CA ILE A 53 13.15 7.55 -9.85
C ILE A 53 13.44 8.31 -11.15
N GLU A 54 13.93 7.66 -12.21
CA GLU A 54 14.10 8.28 -13.53
C GLU A 54 12.77 8.81 -14.08
N LEU A 55 11.70 8.04 -13.95
CA LEU A 55 10.35 8.47 -14.36
C LEU A 55 9.85 9.64 -13.52
N ILE A 56 10.08 9.63 -12.20
CA ILE A 56 9.77 10.76 -11.32
C ILE A 56 10.50 12.03 -11.79
N LYS A 57 11.82 11.95 -12.02
CA LYS A 57 12.64 13.07 -12.50
C LYS A 57 12.12 13.62 -13.84
N LYS A 58 11.86 12.72 -14.79
CA LYS A 58 11.38 13.09 -16.14
C LYS A 58 10.00 13.73 -16.15
N ASN A 59 9.20 13.53 -15.09
CA ASN A 59 7.83 14.02 -14.99
C ASN A 59 7.67 15.14 -13.95
N GLY A 60 8.74 15.87 -13.63
CA GLY A 60 8.68 17.06 -12.79
C GLY A 60 8.53 16.75 -11.30
N TYR A 61 9.11 15.64 -10.82
CA TYR A 61 9.15 15.24 -9.41
C TYR A 61 7.76 15.17 -8.75
N PRO A 62 6.82 14.35 -9.27
CA PRO A 62 5.52 14.19 -8.64
C PRO A 62 5.66 13.68 -7.19
N ARG A 63 4.91 14.28 -6.25
CA ARG A 63 4.97 13.91 -4.82
C ARG A 63 4.50 12.50 -4.51
N ALA A 64 3.75 11.87 -5.41
CA ALA A 64 3.45 10.45 -5.33
C ALA A 64 3.28 9.84 -6.72
N SER A 65 3.75 8.60 -6.86
CA SER A 65 3.54 7.82 -8.08
C SER A 65 3.53 6.33 -7.82
N LEU A 66 2.98 5.55 -8.75
CA LEU A 66 2.96 4.09 -8.68
C LEU A 66 3.46 3.46 -9.98
N THR A 67 3.88 2.21 -9.88
CA THR A 67 4.27 1.36 -11.00
C THR A 67 3.44 0.08 -11.01
N HIS A 68 3.70 -0.82 -11.96
CA HIS A 68 2.93 -2.03 -12.17
C HIS A 68 3.74 -3.29 -11.81
N MET A 69 3.01 -4.38 -11.62
CA MET A 69 3.55 -5.71 -11.36
C MET A 69 2.86 -6.75 -12.22
N LEU A 70 3.50 -7.90 -12.36
CA LEU A 70 2.92 -9.12 -12.90
C LEU A 70 2.59 -10.09 -11.77
N ARG A 71 1.41 -10.73 -11.83
CA ARG A 71 1.09 -11.84 -10.92
C ARG A 71 1.53 -13.15 -11.54
N MET A 72 2.32 -13.93 -10.81
CA MET A 72 2.84 -15.20 -11.30
C MET A 72 2.61 -16.31 -10.26
N ARG A 73 2.19 -17.48 -10.74
CA ARG A 73 2.11 -18.70 -9.93
C ARG A 73 3.51 -19.27 -9.71
N PRO A 74 3.71 -20.15 -8.70
CA PRO A 74 4.99 -20.85 -8.51
C PRO A 74 5.50 -21.60 -9.76
N SER A 75 4.58 -22.02 -10.63
CA SER A 75 4.88 -22.69 -11.90
C SER A 75 5.46 -21.76 -12.99
N GLY A 76 5.56 -20.46 -12.75
CA GLY A 76 6.06 -19.47 -13.72
C GLY A 76 5.00 -18.96 -14.70
N TYR A 77 3.77 -19.47 -14.65
CA TYR A 77 2.66 -18.95 -15.45
C TYR A 77 2.03 -17.71 -14.80
N PHE A 78 1.46 -16.82 -15.62
CA PHE A 78 0.69 -15.69 -15.11
C PHE A 78 -0.51 -16.17 -14.28
N GLY A 79 -0.68 -15.59 -13.10
CA GLY A 79 -1.75 -15.94 -12.17
C GLY A 79 -3.14 -15.50 -12.65
N SER A 80 -3.20 -14.41 -13.41
CA SER A 80 -4.42 -13.91 -14.04
C SER A 80 -4.06 -13.08 -15.27
N ILE A 81 -4.70 -13.37 -16.40
CA ILE A 81 -4.80 -12.48 -17.56
C ILE A 81 -6.25 -12.03 -17.65
N GLY A 82 -6.49 -10.74 -17.82
CA GLY A 82 -7.84 -10.16 -17.79
C GLY A 82 -8.04 -9.05 -18.82
N LYS A 83 -9.13 -8.31 -18.64
CA LYS A 83 -9.46 -7.17 -19.50
C LYS A 83 -8.54 -5.98 -19.20
N VAL A 84 -8.26 -5.19 -20.23
CA VAL A 84 -7.65 -3.86 -20.06
C VAL A 84 -8.62 -2.96 -19.30
N THR A 85 -8.15 -2.36 -18.21
CA THR A 85 -8.91 -1.48 -17.30
C THR A 85 -8.02 -0.35 -16.78
N GLY A 86 -8.57 0.59 -16.01
CA GLY A 86 -7.75 1.57 -15.29
C GLY A 86 -6.77 0.96 -14.27
N PHE A 87 -6.97 -0.31 -13.89
CA PHE A 87 -6.11 -1.04 -12.97
C PHE A 87 -5.08 -1.94 -13.68
N SER A 88 -5.27 -2.27 -14.96
CA SER A 88 -4.37 -3.10 -15.77
C SER A 88 -4.33 -2.59 -17.21
N PHE A 89 -3.18 -2.13 -17.68
CA PHE A 89 -3.08 -1.44 -18.97
C PHE A 89 -2.96 -2.36 -20.19
N ASP A 90 -2.62 -3.63 -20.00
CA ASP A 90 -2.44 -4.64 -21.07
C ASP A 90 -3.15 -5.98 -20.75
N GLY A 91 -3.87 -6.06 -19.64
CA GLY A 91 -4.54 -7.28 -19.17
C GLY A 91 -3.66 -8.23 -18.34
N ALA A 92 -2.34 -8.06 -18.34
CA ALA A 92 -1.41 -8.88 -17.56
C ALA A 92 -0.78 -8.07 -16.41
N ALA A 93 -0.21 -6.91 -16.72
CA ALA A 93 0.36 -5.98 -15.76
C ALA A 93 -0.76 -5.22 -15.03
N ARG A 94 -0.69 -5.17 -13.70
CA ARG A 94 -1.66 -4.44 -12.86
C ARG A 94 -0.96 -3.45 -11.93
N LYS A 95 -1.67 -2.40 -11.52
CA LYS A 95 -1.17 -1.44 -10.53
C LYS A 95 -0.63 -2.21 -9.32
N ALA A 96 0.58 -1.87 -8.89
CA ALA A 96 1.20 -2.49 -7.74
C ALA A 96 1.13 -1.53 -6.55
N SER A 97 0.10 -1.67 -5.71
CA SER A 97 -0.11 -0.75 -4.58
C SER A 97 1.13 -0.64 -3.67
N ILE A 98 1.83 -1.76 -3.44
CA ILE A 98 3.06 -1.79 -2.64
C ILE A 98 4.22 -0.98 -3.26
N SER A 99 4.22 -0.79 -4.59
CA SER A 99 5.25 -0.01 -5.26
C SER A 99 5.01 1.50 -5.23
N CYS A 100 3.89 1.96 -4.66
CA CYS A 100 3.63 3.39 -4.56
C CYS A 100 4.80 4.05 -3.81
N MET A 101 5.35 5.08 -4.45
CA MET A 101 6.47 5.86 -3.98
C MET A 101 5.97 7.26 -3.69
N PHE A 102 6.23 7.73 -2.48
CA PHE A 102 5.81 9.04 -2.00
C PHE A 102 7.04 9.87 -1.63
N GLU A 103 6.99 11.16 -1.93
CA GLU A 103 7.91 12.13 -1.33
C GLU A 103 7.73 12.11 0.19
N ARG A 104 8.84 11.98 0.93
CA ARG A 104 8.81 11.87 2.39
C ARG A 104 8.23 13.12 3.04
N LYS A 105 8.49 14.30 2.49
CA LYS A 105 7.94 15.57 3.01
C LYS A 105 6.42 15.58 2.92
N PHE A 106 5.86 15.23 1.77
CA PHE A 106 4.42 15.08 1.58
C PHE A 106 3.78 14.07 2.55
N ILE A 107 4.41 12.90 2.77
CA ILE A 107 3.93 11.96 3.80
C ILE A 107 3.96 12.61 5.19
N LYS A 108 5.08 13.21 5.57
CA LYS A 108 5.32 13.72 6.93
C LYS A 108 4.43 14.90 7.29
N GLU A 109 4.09 15.75 6.32
CA GLU A 109 3.37 17.00 6.57
C GLU A 109 1.89 16.93 6.18
N VAL A 110 1.52 16.06 5.24
CA VAL A 110 0.16 16.05 4.66
C VAL A 110 -0.54 14.70 4.79
N LEU A 111 0.03 13.59 4.31
CA LEU A 111 -0.71 12.32 4.29
C LEU A 111 -0.76 11.62 5.65
N GLY A 112 0.31 11.72 6.43
CA GLY A 112 0.52 10.92 7.62
C GLY A 112 0.72 9.44 7.30
N TYR A 113 0.07 8.59 8.08
CA TYR A 113 0.32 7.16 8.13
C TYR A 113 -0.76 6.33 7.41
N TRP A 114 -0.50 5.03 7.21
CA TRP A 114 -1.53 4.07 6.83
C TRP A 114 -2.51 3.85 7.99
N ASP A 115 -3.78 3.60 7.70
CA ASP A 115 -4.76 3.21 8.72
C ASP A 115 -4.34 1.90 9.42
N SER A 116 -4.58 1.82 10.72
CA SER A 116 -4.23 0.67 11.58
C SER A 116 -5.29 -0.44 11.45
N VAL A 117 -5.39 -0.97 10.24
CA VAL A 117 -6.21 -2.16 9.90
C VAL A 117 -5.32 -3.31 9.44
N ARG A 118 -5.88 -4.51 9.28
CA ARG A 118 -5.15 -5.73 8.86
C ARG A 118 -5.01 -5.85 7.35
N PHE A 119 -5.92 -5.29 6.57
CA PHE A 119 -5.92 -5.33 5.11
C PHE A 119 -6.60 -4.09 4.49
N GLY A 120 -6.16 -3.67 3.30
CA GLY A 120 -6.83 -2.65 2.48
C GLY A 120 -6.42 -1.19 2.69
N ALA A 121 -5.56 -0.87 3.66
CA ALA A 121 -5.13 0.51 3.92
C ALA A 121 -4.21 1.11 2.84
N ASP A 122 -3.57 0.28 2.01
CA ASP A 122 -2.82 0.74 0.84
C ASP A 122 -3.72 1.46 -0.17
N SER A 123 -4.89 0.88 -0.43
CA SER A 123 -5.90 1.45 -1.32
C SER A 123 -6.40 2.79 -0.79
N GLU A 124 -6.61 2.90 0.52
CA GLU A 124 -7.01 4.16 1.16
C GLU A 124 -5.91 5.22 1.03
N MET A 125 -4.66 4.93 1.39
CA MET A 125 -3.57 5.90 1.33
C MET A 125 -3.28 6.36 -0.11
N ILE A 126 -3.33 5.45 -1.08
CA ILE A 126 -3.17 5.79 -2.51
C ILE A 126 -4.33 6.66 -2.97
N ALA A 127 -5.58 6.31 -2.66
CA ALA A 127 -6.74 7.11 -3.05
C ALA A 127 -6.72 8.50 -2.41
N ARG A 128 -6.29 8.61 -1.15
CA ARG A 128 -6.10 9.89 -0.44
C ARG A 128 -5.06 10.75 -1.15
N ALA A 129 -3.93 10.17 -1.55
CA ALA A 129 -2.90 10.86 -2.32
C ALA A 129 -3.39 11.27 -3.72
N GLU A 130 -4.01 10.36 -4.48
CA GLU A 130 -4.59 10.62 -5.80
C GLU A 130 -5.59 11.79 -5.75
N LYS A 131 -6.45 11.83 -4.72
CA LYS A 131 -7.45 12.90 -4.54
C LYS A 131 -6.83 14.27 -4.26
N LEU A 132 -5.77 14.34 -3.46
CA LEU A 132 -5.11 15.60 -3.09
C LEU A 132 -4.19 16.15 -4.18
N LEU A 133 -3.51 15.25 -4.89
CA LEU A 133 -2.51 15.60 -5.90
C LEU A 133 -3.11 15.78 -7.30
N GLY A 134 -4.26 15.15 -7.57
CA GLY A 134 -4.89 15.18 -8.90
C GLY A 134 -3.91 14.74 -9.99
N ASN A 135 -3.69 15.60 -10.98
CA ASN A 135 -2.81 15.32 -12.13
C ASN A 135 -1.32 15.20 -11.78
N GLU A 136 -0.92 15.68 -10.59
CA GLU A 136 0.45 15.49 -10.11
C GLU A 136 0.71 14.03 -9.74
N PHE A 137 -0.29 13.29 -9.25
CA PHE A 137 -0.13 11.85 -9.03
C PHE A 137 0.10 11.13 -10.35
N LYS A 138 1.18 10.35 -10.45
CA LYS A 138 1.50 9.61 -11.69
C LYS A 138 1.35 8.11 -11.54
N ASN A 139 0.72 7.50 -12.54
CA ASN A 139 0.72 6.06 -12.73
C ASN A 139 1.62 5.71 -13.93
N PHE A 140 2.82 5.20 -13.64
CA PHE A 140 3.77 4.82 -14.68
C PHE A 140 3.57 3.39 -15.14
N LYS A 141 3.49 3.18 -16.45
CA LYS A 141 3.40 1.85 -17.10
C LYS A 141 4.75 1.10 -17.10
N GLN A 142 5.53 1.23 -16.01
CA GLN A 142 6.72 0.45 -15.75
C GLN A 142 6.32 -0.80 -14.99
N ILE A 143 6.75 -1.98 -15.45
CA ILE A 143 6.65 -3.22 -14.68
C ILE A 143 7.91 -3.34 -13.84
N GLY A 144 7.76 -3.26 -12.51
CA GLY A 144 8.90 -3.22 -11.58
C GLY A 144 9.00 -4.43 -10.66
N MET A 145 7.99 -5.30 -10.64
CA MET A 145 7.92 -6.43 -9.71
C MET A 145 7.18 -7.61 -10.31
N ILE A 146 7.50 -8.79 -9.79
CA ILE A 146 6.74 -10.02 -9.93
C ILE A 146 6.17 -10.34 -8.55
N CYS A 147 4.86 -10.45 -8.44
CA CYS A 147 4.17 -10.72 -7.20
C CYS A 147 3.60 -12.14 -7.21
N LEU A 148 3.86 -12.89 -6.14
CA LEU A 148 3.50 -14.31 -6.08
C LEU A 148 1.97 -14.50 -5.95
N ASP A 149 1.41 -15.37 -6.78
CA ASP A 149 0.00 -15.74 -6.75
C ASP A 149 -0.22 -17.13 -6.17
N LEU A 150 -0.49 -17.16 -4.86
CA LEU A 150 -0.85 -18.36 -4.11
C LEU A 150 -2.35 -18.36 -3.78
N GLU A 151 -2.98 -19.53 -3.85
CA GLU A 151 -4.36 -19.73 -3.39
C GLU A 151 -4.52 -19.37 -1.91
N THR A 152 -3.49 -19.61 -1.09
CA THR A 152 -3.47 -19.31 0.34
C THR A 152 -3.15 -17.85 0.68
N SER A 153 -2.92 -16.98 -0.31
CA SER A 153 -2.60 -15.57 -0.05
C SER A 153 -3.78 -14.83 0.58
N LEU A 154 -3.48 -13.79 1.38
CA LEU A 154 -4.51 -12.93 1.98
C LEU A 154 -5.45 -12.31 0.93
N THR A 155 -4.94 -12.06 -0.28
CA THR A 155 -5.76 -11.57 -1.39
C THR A 155 -6.72 -12.60 -1.95
N ASN A 156 -6.39 -13.89 -1.85
CA ASN A 156 -7.21 -15.00 -2.33
C ASN A 156 -8.00 -15.67 -1.18
N HIS A 157 -7.92 -15.16 0.05
CA HIS A 157 -8.65 -15.69 1.19
C HIS A 157 -10.17 -15.67 0.94
N PRO A 158 -10.91 -16.76 1.21
CA PRO A 158 -12.33 -16.86 0.89
C PRO A 158 -13.18 -15.78 1.56
N ASP A 159 -12.87 -15.44 2.82
CA ASP A 159 -13.66 -14.49 3.62
C ASP A 159 -13.16 -13.05 3.61
N HIS A 160 -11.85 -12.82 3.43
CA HIS A 160 -11.21 -11.49 3.55
C HIS A 160 -10.50 -11.04 2.26
N GLY A 161 -10.57 -11.83 1.20
CA GLY A 161 -9.88 -11.61 -0.06
C GLY A 161 -10.53 -10.57 -0.97
N ILE A 162 -9.85 -10.29 -2.09
CA ILE A 162 -10.35 -9.43 -3.17
C ILE A 162 -11.24 -10.16 -4.17
N ARG A 163 -11.23 -11.49 -4.12
CA ARG A 163 -12.13 -12.42 -4.83
C ARG A 163 -12.67 -13.41 -3.80
N SER A 164 -13.45 -12.89 -2.85
CA SER A 164 -14.17 -13.69 -1.85
C SER A 164 -15.20 -14.61 -2.50
N ASN A 165 -15.84 -15.48 -1.71
CA ASN A 165 -16.88 -16.42 -2.17
C ASN A 165 -18.01 -15.77 -3.00
N ASN A 166 -18.22 -14.46 -2.87
CA ASN A 166 -19.22 -13.69 -3.61
C ASN A 166 -18.74 -13.22 -5.01
N GLY A 167 -17.56 -13.66 -5.49
CA GLY A 167 -17.00 -13.25 -6.78
C GLY A 167 -16.43 -11.83 -6.82
N GLY A 168 -16.28 -11.17 -5.66
CA GLY A 168 -15.79 -9.80 -5.52
C GLY A 168 -15.11 -9.54 -4.17
N LEU A 169 -14.89 -8.27 -3.81
CA LEU A 169 -14.34 -7.90 -2.50
C LEU A 169 -15.18 -8.49 -1.36
N SER A 170 -14.53 -8.94 -0.29
CA SER A 170 -15.25 -9.30 0.94
C SER A 170 -16.12 -8.15 1.45
N ASN A 171 -17.16 -8.48 2.21
CA ASN A 171 -18.04 -7.47 2.81
C ASN A 171 -17.25 -6.48 3.67
N SER A 172 -16.30 -6.95 4.48
CA SER A 172 -15.44 -6.08 5.30
C SER A 172 -14.59 -5.13 4.45
N ARG A 173 -13.96 -5.62 3.37
CA ARG A 173 -13.23 -4.75 2.43
C ARG A 173 -14.14 -3.74 1.74
N LYS A 174 -15.35 -4.15 1.35
CA LYS A 174 -16.32 -3.28 0.69
C LYS A 174 -16.82 -2.19 1.63
N THR A 175 -17.25 -2.53 2.85
CA THR A 175 -17.68 -1.57 3.87
C THR A 175 -16.57 -0.57 4.20
N TYR A 176 -15.35 -1.06 4.41
CA TYR A 176 -14.20 -0.19 4.65
C TYR A 176 -13.94 0.76 3.49
N ARG A 177 -13.91 0.22 2.25
CA ARG A 177 -13.74 1.00 1.03
C ARG A 177 -14.80 2.07 0.87
N ASP A 178 -16.06 1.68 0.93
CA ASP A 178 -17.17 2.59 0.69
C ASP A 178 -17.21 3.69 1.78
N SER A 179 -16.80 3.38 3.02
CA SER A 179 -16.66 4.36 4.10
C SER A 179 -15.59 5.42 3.81
N TRP A 180 -14.36 5.01 3.46
CA TRP A 180 -13.32 6.00 3.16
C TRP A 180 -13.53 6.74 1.84
N VAL A 181 -14.14 6.10 0.83
CA VAL A 181 -14.54 6.77 -0.42
C VAL A 181 -15.55 7.89 -0.11
N CYS A 182 -16.56 7.61 0.72
CA CYS A 182 -17.56 8.58 1.13
C CYS A 182 -16.92 9.78 1.83
N TRP A 183 -16.05 9.55 2.81
CA TRP A 183 -15.37 10.63 3.51
C TRP A 183 -14.39 11.39 2.61
N HIS A 184 -13.63 10.72 1.73
CA HIS A 184 -12.75 11.39 0.76
C HIS A 184 -13.54 12.31 -0.18
N LYS A 185 -14.76 11.91 -0.56
CA LYS A 185 -15.64 12.71 -1.41
C LYS A 185 -16.19 13.96 -0.69
N ASN A 186 -16.60 13.81 0.56
CA ASN A 186 -17.39 14.82 1.26
C ASN A 186 -16.56 15.71 2.20
N SER A 187 -15.36 15.30 2.58
CA SER A 187 -14.62 15.96 3.67
C SER A 187 -13.13 16.13 3.43
N LEU A 188 -12.48 15.27 2.65
CA LEU A 188 -11.02 15.32 2.46
C LEU A 188 -10.56 16.63 1.81
N ASN A 189 -9.62 17.30 2.47
CA ASN A 189 -8.84 18.41 1.97
C ASN A 189 -7.42 18.34 2.55
N ILE A 190 -6.55 19.27 2.16
CA ILE A 190 -5.15 19.27 2.57
C ILE A 190 -4.97 19.39 4.10
N ASP A 191 -5.84 20.15 4.77
CA ASP A 191 -5.74 20.48 6.20
C ASP A 191 -6.18 19.31 7.11
N ASN A 192 -6.99 18.39 6.59
CA ASN A 192 -7.49 17.23 7.32
C ASN A 192 -7.03 15.88 6.77
N ALA A 193 -6.12 15.88 5.79
CA ALA A 193 -5.59 14.67 5.18
C ALA A 193 -4.76 13.83 6.15
N TYR A 194 -4.02 14.48 7.06
CA TYR A 194 -2.99 13.84 7.88
C TYR A 194 -3.55 12.81 8.83
N LEU A 195 -3.23 11.52 8.65
CA LEU A 195 -3.66 10.46 9.55
C LEU A 195 -2.60 10.17 10.62
N ASP A 196 -2.93 10.30 11.90
CA ASP A 196 -2.03 10.02 13.02
C ASP A 196 -1.65 8.53 13.15
N PHE A 197 -0.47 8.27 13.69
CA PHE A 197 -0.06 6.96 14.20
C PHE A 197 0.68 7.09 15.55
N PRO A 198 0.24 6.41 16.62
CA PRO A 198 -0.98 5.60 16.72
C PRO A 198 -2.25 6.40 16.39
N LEU A 199 -3.26 5.72 15.85
CA LEU A 199 -4.49 6.36 15.38
C LEU A 199 -5.26 6.99 16.55
N LYS A 200 -5.40 8.33 16.56
CA LYS A 200 -6.14 9.05 17.61
C LYS A 200 -7.66 8.98 17.43
N LYS A 201 -8.13 9.17 16.19
CA LYS A 201 -9.55 9.15 15.84
C LYS A 201 -9.73 8.46 14.49
N ARG A 202 -10.58 7.43 14.48
CA ARG A 202 -10.93 6.70 13.26
C ARG A 202 -11.88 7.54 12.41
N ARG A 203 -11.54 7.73 11.13
CA ARG A 203 -12.33 8.51 10.14
C ARG A 203 -13.30 7.65 9.34
N TYR A 204 -12.96 6.37 9.19
CA TYR A 204 -13.64 5.43 8.32
C TYR A 204 -14.05 4.20 9.12
N THR A 205 -15.26 3.73 8.89
CA THR A 205 -15.75 2.48 9.48
C THR A 205 -14.90 1.33 8.97
N ALA A 206 -14.36 0.54 9.88
CA ALA A 206 -13.70 -0.73 9.61
C ALA A 206 -14.33 -1.78 10.53
N GLU A 207 -14.67 -2.95 9.99
CA GLU A 207 -15.22 -4.05 10.79
C GLU A 207 -14.23 -4.48 11.88
N ALA A 208 -14.72 -5.04 12.98
CA ALA A 208 -13.89 -5.41 14.13
C ALA A 208 -12.72 -6.34 13.71
N GLU A 209 -12.96 -7.28 12.79
CA GLU A 209 -11.93 -8.18 12.23
C GLU A 209 -10.79 -7.46 11.49
N MET A 210 -11.08 -6.27 10.93
CA MET A 210 -10.10 -5.47 10.23
C MET A 210 -9.24 -4.67 11.19
N GLN A 211 -9.78 -4.30 12.35
CA GLN A 211 -9.08 -3.39 13.26
C GLN A 211 -7.94 -4.11 13.98
N VAL A 212 -6.81 -3.42 14.12
CA VAL A 212 -5.74 -3.87 15.03
C VAL A 212 -6.05 -3.29 16.42
N PRO A 213 -6.08 -4.11 17.48
CA PRO A 213 -6.35 -3.61 18.84
C PRO A 213 -5.37 -2.51 19.23
N ASN A 214 -5.88 -1.43 19.84
CA ASN A 214 -5.03 -0.29 20.25
C ASN A 214 -3.95 -0.70 21.26
N CYS A 215 -4.23 -1.64 22.16
CA CYS A 215 -3.23 -2.19 23.08
C CYS A 215 -2.05 -2.83 22.33
N ASP A 216 -2.33 -3.58 21.26
CA ASP A 216 -1.30 -4.21 20.43
C ASP A 216 -0.48 -3.17 19.68
N VAL A 217 -1.13 -2.13 19.13
CA VAL A 217 -0.41 -1.01 18.50
C VAL A 217 0.51 -0.31 19.50
N LEU A 218 -0.01 0.07 20.68
CA LEU A 218 0.75 0.79 21.70
C LEU A 218 1.92 -0.03 22.25
N SER A 219 1.76 -1.35 22.38
CA SER A 219 2.85 -2.23 22.80
C SER A 219 4.06 -2.18 21.85
N ASN A 220 3.85 -1.87 20.56
CA ASN A 220 4.90 -1.82 19.55
C ASN A 220 5.51 -0.43 19.32
N VAL A 221 4.89 0.63 19.86
CA VAL A 221 5.34 2.02 19.67
C VAL A 221 6.04 2.56 20.93
N SER A 222 5.91 1.85 22.05
CA SER A 222 6.55 2.11 23.35
C SER A 222 7.96 1.57 23.45
#